data_AF-A0A654DKH1-F1
#
_entry.id   AF-A0A654DKH1-F1
#
_cell.length_a   1.000
_cell.length_b   1.000
_cell.length_c   1.000
_cell.angle_alpha   90.00
_cell.angle_beta   90.00
_cell.angle_gamma   90.00
#
_symmetry.space_group_name_H-M   'P 1'
#
loop_
_entity.id
_entity.type
_entity.pdbx_description
1 polymer ?
#
loop_
_entity_poly.entity_id
_entity_poly.type
_entity_poly.pdbx_seq_one_letter_code
_entity_poly.pdbx_strand_id
1 'polypeptide(L)'
;MQFLESINIMKEKLIKTCFICLLLLIIQGFSITTSHAADKEKPAMFWTWLDYNAKTNFDSICREMNYLGIDGVMLNAASPDEYRVAIPIAKKYGIQVIAWLWTMNLEHDRDKILQEHPDWFSVNRNGKSLADTTAYVGYYKFLSPVVPGVKEYIRKKIESYCEVEGLEGISIDYNRYVDVVLPTTLWPKYNIVQDREYPAWDYGYHPIAIAKFKKQYGYDPRAQKDPSKDLKWRQFRCDQITDIANMIADIVHSHGKTMAASPFPTPKMASRMVRQDWGKWNLDVVFPMVYSNFYTEDPSFIRDCTLENVRDKGANTTLYCGLMAKNNEEIFADMDEALNNGAQGISIFTIHSLKDPQIREKFKNYTAAAKAKKAQNNGTLTHSAHVKIENNPFKKEGIMKLINQKIQYLVRSENPAASPIALSKYKKIDAYDVTQKYLVTDQVSKKNFYVTFFFYGGILSGWNVDPAPNAA
;
A
#
# COMPACT_ATOMS: atom_id res chain seq x y z
N MET A 1 -10.05 -39.04 -80.65
CA MET A 1 -10.15 -39.81 -79.38
C MET A 1 -8.97 -39.56 -78.44
N GLN A 2 -7.71 -39.60 -78.88
CA GLN A 2 -6.53 -39.39 -78.01
C GLN A 2 -6.45 -38.03 -77.28
N PHE A 3 -7.01 -36.95 -77.84
CA PHE A 3 -6.97 -35.63 -77.20
C PHE A 3 -7.92 -35.53 -76.00
N LEU A 4 -9.06 -36.23 -76.03
CA LEU A 4 -10.03 -36.27 -74.93
C LEU A 4 -9.55 -37.14 -73.76
N GLU A 5 -8.86 -38.26 -74.03
CA GLU A 5 -8.21 -39.06 -73.00
C GLU A 5 -7.11 -38.28 -72.28
N SER A 6 -6.30 -37.52 -73.01
CA SER A 6 -5.20 -36.73 -72.44
C SER A 6 -5.72 -35.63 -71.49
N ILE A 7 -6.87 -35.03 -71.80
CA ILE A 7 -7.53 -34.02 -70.94
C ILE A 7 -8.11 -34.66 -69.68
N ASN A 8 -8.72 -35.85 -69.79
CA ASN A 8 -9.23 -36.57 -68.61
C ASN A 8 -8.11 -37.04 -67.68
N ILE A 9 -6.99 -37.52 -68.22
CA ILE A 9 -5.81 -37.91 -67.43
C ILE A 9 -5.20 -36.69 -66.71
N MET A 10 -5.16 -35.52 -67.37
CA MET A 10 -4.71 -34.29 -66.72
C MET A 10 -5.68 -33.80 -65.63
N LYS A 11 -7.00 -33.91 -65.84
CA LYS A 11 -8.00 -33.59 -64.81
C LYS A 11 -7.91 -34.51 -63.60
N GLU A 12 -7.75 -35.81 -63.80
CA GLU A 12 -7.59 -36.76 -62.69
C GLU A 12 -6.30 -36.52 -61.91
N LYS A 13 -5.19 -36.22 -62.60
CA LYS A 13 -3.94 -35.82 -61.93
C LYS A 13 -4.12 -34.53 -61.13
N LEU A 14 -4.76 -33.51 -61.71
CA LEU A 14 -4.99 -32.23 -61.02
C LEU A 14 -5.91 -32.39 -59.81
N ILE A 15 -6.96 -33.21 -59.90
CA ILE A 15 -7.86 -33.52 -58.78
C ILE A 15 -7.12 -34.28 -57.69
N LYS A 16 -6.28 -35.27 -58.04
CA LYS A 16 -5.43 -35.99 -57.07
C LYS A 16 -4.41 -35.07 -56.40
N THR A 17 -3.77 -34.18 -57.15
CA THR A 17 -2.81 -33.21 -56.59
C THR A 17 -3.52 -32.20 -55.68
N CYS A 18 -4.71 -31.70 -56.04
CA CYS A 18 -5.50 -30.84 -55.18
C CYS A 18 -6.00 -31.57 -53.91
N PHE A 19 -6.39 -32.85 -54.00
CA PHE A 19 -6.76 -33.65 -52.83
C PHE A 19 -5.58 -33.90 -51.88
N ILE A 20 -4.39 -34.18 -52.42
CA ILE A 20 -3.17 -34.35 -51.62
C ILE A 20 -2.76 -33.03 -50.95
N CYS A 21 -2.88 -31.90 -51.64
CA CYS A 21 -2.66 -30.58 -51.06
C CYS A 21 -3.70 -30.22 -49.98
N LEU A 22 -4.98 -30.58 -50.15
CA LEU A 22 -6.00 -30.40 -49.12
C LEU A 22 -5.74 -31.28 -47.89
N LEU A 23 -5.33 -32.53 -48.09
CA LEU A 23 -4.95 -33.44 -47.01
C LEU A 23 -3.70 -32.95 -46.25
N LEU A 24 -2.71 -32.39 -46.94
CA LEU A 24 -1.53 -31.78 -46.32
C LEU A 24 -1.86 -30.49 -45.54
N LEU A 25 -2.83 -29.69 -46.01
CA LEU A 25 -3.37 -28.53 -45.28
C LEU A 25 -4.18 -28.94 -44.04
N ILE A 26 -4.90 -30.07 -44.09
CA ILE A 26 -5.64 -30.61 -42.93
C ILE A 26 -4.68 -31.24 -41.91
N ILE A 27 -3.56 -31.84 -42.36
CA ILE A 27 -2.52 -32.40 -41.48
C ILE A 27 -1.68 -31.30 -40.82
N GLN A 28 -1.48 -30.13 -41.47
CA GLN A 28 -0.90 -28.95 -40.81
C GLN A 28 -1.87 -28.21 -39.88
N GLY A 29 -3.19 -28.46 -40.01
CA GLY A 29 -4.23 -27.97 -39.09
C GLY A 29 -4.41 -28.80 -37.81
N PHE A 30 -3.70 -29.92 -37.66
CA PHE A 30 -3.74 -30.81 -36.50
C PHE A 30 -2.36 -31.04 -35.89
N SER A 31 -1.52 -30.00 -35.85
CA SER A 31 -0.62 -29.86 -34.71
C SER A 31 -1.45 -29.32 -33.56
N ILE A 32 -2.13 -30.24 -32.87
CA ILE A 32 -2.46 -30.06 -31.46
C ILE A 32 -1.10 -29.92 -30.80
N THR A 33 -0.58 -28.68 -30.74
CA THR A 33 0.23 -28.30 -29.62
C THR A 33 -0.62 -28.69 -28.43
N THR A 34 -0.21 -29.75 -27.74
CA THR A 34 -0.53 -29.90 -26.35
C THR A 34 0.00 -28.61 -25.73
N SER A 35 -0.87 -27.60 -25.69
CA SER A 35 -0.81 -26.63 -24.63
C SER A 35 -0.72 -27.53 -23.41
N HIS A 36 0.46 -27.61 -22.81
CA HIS A 36 0.50 -27.78 -21.38
C HIS A 36 -0.60 -26.84 -20.91
N ALA A 37 -1.68 -27.39 -20.39
CA ALA A 37 -2.55 -26.61 -19.55
C ALA A 37 -1.54 -26.04 -18.56
N ALA A 38 -1.13 -24.79 -18.80
CA ALA A 38 -0.41 -24.03 -17.81
C ALA A 38 -1.29 -24.24 -16.60
N ASP A 39 -0.78 -24.95 -15.61
CA ASP A 39 -1.40 -25.03 -14.30
C ASP A 39 -1.86 -23.60 -14.06
N LYS A 40 -3.17 -23.37 -14.12
CA LYS A 40 -3.69 -22.02 -13.94
C LYS A 40 -3.18 -21.65 -12.56
N GLU A 41 -2.14 -20.82 -12.51
CA GLU A 41 -1.49 -20.50 -11.26
C GLU A 41 -2.60 -20.10 -10.30
N LYS A 42 -2.68 -20.82 -9.17
CA LYS A 42 -3.74 -20.56 -8.20
C LYS A 42 -3.62 -19.07 -7.84
N PRO A 43 -4.70 -18.28 -7.98
CA PRO A 43 -4.60 -16.83 -7.78
C PRO A 43 -4.15 -16.57 -6.34
N ALA A 44 -2.93 -16.01 -6.20
CA ALA A 44 -2.28 -15.77 -4.93
C ALA A 44 -3.15 -14.88 -4.04
N MET A 45 -3.35 -15.30 -2.78
CA MET A 45 -4.28 -14.66 -1.84
C MET A 45 -3.57 -14.11 -0.61
N PHE A 46 -2.51 -14.77 -0.16
CA PHE A 46 -1.76 -14.38 1.04
C PHE A 46 -0.33 -14.00 0.68
N TRP A 47 0.11 -12.85 1.19
CA TRP A 47 1.39 -12.26 0.88
C TRP A 47 2.15 -11.83 2.14
N THR A 48 3.44 -11.58 2.01
CA THR A 48 4.22 -10.90 3.04
C THR A 48 5.24 -9.96 2.42
N TRP A 49 5.57 -8.87 3.11
CA TRP A 49 6.75 -8.06 2.80
C TRP A 49 7.96 -8.64 3.49
N LEU A 50 9.10 -8.66 2.82
CA LEU A 50 10.32 -9.21 3.38
C LEU A 50 11.55 -8.51 2.79
N ASP A 51 12.47 -8.08 3.66
CA ASP A 51 13.81 -7.66 3.25
C ASP A 51 14.69 -8.87 2.95
N TYR A 52 15.50 -8.75 1.91
CA TYR A 52 16.39 -9.79 1.42
C TYR A 52 17.82 -9.28 1.32
N ASN A 53 18.77 -10.17 1.61
CA ASN A 53 20.15 -10.04 1.22
C ASN A 53 20.75 -11.44 1.06
N ALA A 54 21.95 -11.53 0.49
CA ALA A 54 22.63 -12.79 0.25
C ALA A 54 22.87 -13.68 1.50
N LYS A 55 22.82 -13.14 2.72
CA LYS A 55 22.97 -13.91 3.98
C LYS A 55 21.65 -14.45 4.51
N THR A 56 20.52 -14.02 3.96
CA THR A 56 19.19 -14.50 4.34
C THR A 56 19.04 -15.97 3.96
N ASN A 57 18.65 -16.82 4.92
CA ASN A 57 18.28 -18.21 4.64
C ASN A 57 16.89 -18.28 3.99
N PHE A 58 16.81 -17.82 2.74
CA PHE A 58 15.55 -17.61 2.05
C PHE A 58 14.82 -18.91 1.72
N ASP A 59 15.55 -20.01 1.50
CA ASP A 59 14.98 -21.36 1.30
C ASP A 59 14.16 -21.80 2.53
N SER A 60 14.70 -21.60 3.73
CA SER A 60 13.95 -21.88 4.96
C SER A 60 12.75 -20.97 5.12
N ILE A 61 12.86 -19.68 4.80
CA ILE A 61 11.73 -18.75 4.90
C ILE A 61 10.62 -19.13 3.90
N CYS A 62 10.98 -19.58 2.69
CA CYS A 62 10.02 -20.06 1.68
C CYS A 62 9.29 -21.32 2.13
N ARG A 63 9.98 -22.24 2.81
CA ARG A 63 9.34 -23.40 3.45
C ARG A 63 8.33 -22.95 4.52
N GLU A 64 8.66 -21.95 5.33
CA GLU A 64 7.73 -21.40 6.33
C GLU A 64 6.53 -20.71 5.67
N MET A 65 6.75 -19.93 4.61
CA MET A 65 5.67 -19.31 3.82
C MET A 65 4.71 -20.37 3.29
N ASN A 66 5.24 -21.42 2.67
CA ASN A 66 4.44 -22.53 2.14
C ASN A 66 3.65 -23.25 3.24
N TYR A 67 4.28 -23.53 4.39
CA TYR A 67 3.60 -24.14 5.54
C TYR A 67 2.42 -23.30 6.03
N LEU A 68 2.58 -21.97 6.10
CA LEU A 68 1.54 -21.03 6.53
C LEU A 68 0.47 -20.77 5.47
N GLY A 69 0.65 -21.26 4.24
CA GLY A 69 -0.23 -20.99 3.11
C GLY A 69 -0.08 -19.56 2.57
N ILE A 70 1.09 -18.94 2.71
CA ILE A 70 1.45 -17.70 2.01
C ILE A 70 1.82 -18.07 0.56
N ASP A 71 1.24 -17.35 -0.40
CA ASP A 71 1.36 -17.62 -1.84
C ASP A 71 2.46 -16.79 -2.51
N GLY A 72 2.80 -15.64 -1.93
CA GLY A 72 3.77 -14.73 -2.53
C GLY A 72 4.48 -13.81 -1.54
N VAL A 73 5.55 -13.19 -2.01
CA VAL A 73 6.37 -12.25 -1.25
C VAL A 73 6.65 -11.00 -2.06
N MET A 74 6.46 -9.84 -1.42
CA MET A 74 7.02 -8.56 -1.86
C MET A 74 8.42 -8.47 -1.28
N LEU A 75 9.39 -8.90 -2.07
CA LEU A 75 10.78 -9.06 -1.63
C LEU A 75 11.55 -7.79 -1.94
N ASN A 76 12.18 -7.19 -0.94
CA ASN A 76 13.06 -6.03 -1.10
C ASN A 76 14.51 -6.51 -1.13
N ALA A 77 15.09 -6.57 -2.33
CA ALA A 77 16.48 -6.94 -2.55
C ALA A 77 17.23 -5.80 -3.26
N ALA A 78 18.55 -5.72 -3.03
CA ALA A 78 19.33 -4.55 -3.39
C ALA A 78 19.51 -4.35 -4.91
N SER A 79 19.45 -5.44 -5.69
CA SER A 79 19.71 -5.40 -7.12
C SER A 79 18.96 -6.50 -7.89
N PRO A 80 18.78 -6.36 -9.22
CA PRO A 80 18.24 -7.41 -10.08
C PRO A 80 18.93 -8.77 -9.94
N ASP A 81 20.24 -8.80 -9.69
CA ASP A 81 21.01 -10.05 -9.52
C ASP A 81 20.59 -10.83 -8.28
N GLU A 82 20.22 -10.14 -7.20
CA GLU A 82 19.70 -10.80 -6.01
C GLU A 82 18.36 -11.49 -6.28
N TYR A 83 17.50 -10.92 -7.13
CA TYR A 83 16.26 -11.59 -7.55
C TYR A 83 16.54 -12.83 -8.41
N ARG A 84 17.55 -12.79 -9.29
CA ARG A 84 17.96 -13.96 -10.09
C ARG A 84 18.37 -15.15 -9.19
N VAL A 85 18.88 -14.87 -8.00
CA VAL A 85 19.19 -15.90 -6.98
C VAL A 85 17.94 -16.32 -6.20
N ALA A 86 17.12 -15.36 -5.77
CA ALA A 86 15.97 -15.61 -4.90
C ALA A 86 14.82 -16.35 -5.61
N ILE A 87 14.53 -16.03 -6.87
CA ILE A 87 13.38 -16.56 -7.61
C ILE A 87 13.42 -18.10 -7.75
N PRO A 88 14.54 -18.73 -8.18
CA PRO A 88 14.62 -20.19 -8.22
C PRO A 88 14.37 -20.86 -6.87
N ILE A 89 14.76 -20.21 -5.76
CA ILE A 89 14.52 -20.72 -4.40
C ILE A 89 13.03 -20.68 -4.06
N ALA A 90 12.38 -19.53 -4.27
CA ALA A 90 10.95 -19.34 -4.02
C ALA A 90 10.08 -20.30 -4.84
N LYS A 91 10.45 -20.52 -6.12
CA LYS A 91 9.74 -21.41 -7.04
C LYS A 91 9.64 -22.86 -6.55
N LYS A 92 10.64 -23.38 -5.81
CA LYS A 92 10.59 -24.73 -5.21
C LYS A 92 9.37 -24.93 -4.29
N TYR A 93 8.88 -23.84 -3.72
CA TYR A 93 7.80 -23.82 -2.73
C TYR A 93 6.49 -23.24 -3.30
N GLY A 94 6.45 -22.92 -4.60
CA GLY A 94 5.32 -22.26 -5.25
C GLY A 94 5.09 -20.82 -4.75
N ILE A 95 6.13 -20.15 -4.29
CA ILE A 95 6.04 -18.76 -3.80
C ILE A 95 6.32 -17.80 -4.96
N GLN A 96 5.34 -16.94 -5.26
CA GLN A 96 5.51 -15.84 -6.22
C GLN A 96 6.41 -14.74 -5.65
N VAL A 97 7.25 -14.13 -6.48
CA VAL A 97 8.15 -13.04 -6.07
C VAL A 97 7.80 -11.78 -6.86
N ILE A 98 7.37 -10.74 -6.15
CA ILE A 98 7.23 -9.37 -6.65
C ILE A 98 8.37 -8.54 -6.05
N ALA A 99 9.06 -7.73 -6.86
CA ALA A 99 10.10 -6.85 -6.37
C ALA A 99 9.50 -5.66 -5.63
N TRP A 100 9.79 -5.54 -4.33
CA TRP A 100 9.37 -4.42 -3.49
C TRP A 100 10.39 -3.30 -3.59
N LEU A 101 10.05 -2.21 -4.27
CA LEU A 101 11.00 -1.14 -4.61
C LEU A 101 10.58 0.20 -4.02
N TRP A 102 11.49 0.81 -3.26
CA TRP A 102 11.33 2.19 -2.83
C TRP A 102 11.70 3.14 -3.98
N THR A 103 10.75 4.01 -4.34
CA THR A 103 10.83 4.82 -5.56
C THR A 103 11.25 6.26 -5.28
N MET A 104 10.47 7.02 -4.51
CA MET A 104 10.79 8.43 -4.23
C MET A 104 11.73 8.58 -3.02
N ASN A 105 11.64 7.70 -2.01
CA ASN A 105 12.64 7.63 -0.94
C ASN A 105 13.61 6.49 -1.24
N LEU A 106 14.69 6.74 -1.96
CA LEU A 106 15.61 5.66 -2.35
C LEU A 106 16.15 4.93 -1.11
N GLU A 107 16.36 3.62 -1.23
CA GLU A 107 16.99 2.81 -0.19
C GLU A 107 18.45 2.52 -0.56
N HIS A 108 18.67 1.54 -1.44
CA HIS A 108 20.01 0.99 -1.73
C HIS A 108 20.96 1.98 -2.44
N ASP A 109 20.44 2.86 -3.28
CA ASP A 109 21.25 3.81 -4.07
C ASP A 109 21.26 5.23 -3.49
N ARG A 110 20.68 5.43 -2.30
CA ARG A 110 20.42 6.76 -1.74
C ARG A 110 21.67 7.60 -1.64
N ASP A 111 22.74 7.08 -1.06
CA ASP A 111 23.95 7.85 -0.75
C ASP A 111 24.67 8.29 -2.03
N LYS A 112 24.70 7.41 -3.04
CA LYS A 112 25.23 7.72 -4.37
C LYS A 112 24.44 8.87 -5.02
N ILE A 113 23.12 8.75 -5.08
CA ILE A 113 22.26 9.77 -5.69
C ILE A 113 22.31 11.09 -4.90
N LEU A 114 22.44 11.02 -3.58
CA LEU A 114 22.62 12.19 -2.72
C LEU A 114 23.93 12.93 -3.04
N GLN A 115 25.01 12.19 -3.27
CA GLN A 115 26.30 12.77 -3.62
C GLN A 115 26.34 13.32 -5.05
N GLU A 116 25.81 12.58 -6.03
CA GLU A 116 25.90 12.92 -7.46
C GLU A 116 24.85 13.98 -7.87
N HIS A 117 23.69 13.96 -7.23
CA HIS A 117 22.52 14.77 -7.62
C HIS A 117 21.79 15.40 -6.42
N PRO A 118 22.46 16.20 -5.58
CA PRO A 118 21.82 16.84 -4.43
C PRO A 118 20.67 17.79 -4.81
N ASP A 119 20.65 18.29 -6.04
CA ASP A 119 19.59 19.14 -6.59
C ASP A 119 18.29 18.38 -6.89
N TRP A 120 18.29 17.04 -6.86
CA TRP A 120 17.08 16.24 -7.13
C TRP A 120 16.14 16.13 -5.94
N PHE A 121 16.60 16.46 -4.74
CA PHE A 121 15.88 16.16 -3.50
C PHE A 121 14.74 17.14 -3.22
N SER A 122 13.70 16.63 -2.56
CA SER A 122 12.50 17.38 -2.24
C SER A 122 12.80 18.56 -1.31
N VAL A 123 12.14 19.70 -1.59
CA VAL A 123 12.25 20.93 -0.81
C VAL A 123 10.96 21.16 -0.02
N ASN A 124 11.09 21.50 1.26
CA ASN A 124 9.96 21.83 2.14
C ASN A 124 9.50 23.28 1.99
N ARG A 125 8.38 23.61 2.63
CA ARG A 125 7.80 24.97 2.60
C ARG A 125 8.73 26.06 3.13
N ASN A 126 9.70 25.72 3.99
CA ASN A 126 10.74 26.63 4.45
C ASN A 126 11.87 26.87 3.43
N GLY A 127 11.81 26.22 2.26
CA GLY A 127 12.85 26.27 1.24
C GLY A 127 14.08 25.43 1.58
N LYS A 128 13.97 24.46 2.50
CA LYS A 128 15.07 23.55 2.87
C LYS A 128 14.99 22.25 2.10
N SER A 129 16.13 21.79 1.56
CA SER A 129 16.22 20.56 0.78
C SER A 129 16.42 19.35 1.70
N LEU A 130 15.96 18.17 1.28
CA LEU A 130 16.37 16.93 1.94
C LEU A 130 17.82 16.56 1.65
N ALA A 131 18.48 17.21 0.69
CA ALA A 131 19.91 16.97 0.49
C ALA A 131 20.74 17.34 1.73
N ASP A 132 20.40 18.46 2.38
CA ASP A 132 21.13 19.05 3.51
C ASP A 132 20.36 18.97 4.85
N THR A 133 19.11 18.52 4.85
CA THR A 133 18.29 18.41 6.06
C THR A 133 17.65 17.03 6.26
N THR A 134 16.96 16.87 7.38
CA THR A 134 16.33 15.60 7.79
C THR A 134 14.87 15.84 8.14
N ALA A 135 13.97 14.99 7.63
CA ALA A 135 12.60 14.91 8.07
C ALA A 135 12.39 13.66 8.93
N TYR A 136 12.16 13.85 10.24
CA TYR A 136 11.96 12.80 11.26
C TYR A 136 13.15 11.86 11.51
N VAL A 137 13.69 11.24 10.45
CA VAL A 137 14.70 10.17 10.50
C VAL A 137 15.73 10.36 9.38
N GLY A 138 16.99 10.01 9.65
CA GLY A 138 18.11 10.31 8.73
C GLY A 138 18.00 9.70 7.34
N TYR A 139 17.27 8.58 7.22
CA TYR A 139 17.09 7.88 5.94
C TYR A 139 15.99 8.49 5.06
N TYR A 140 15.23 9.48 5.54
CA TYR A 140 14.22 10.18 4.72
C TYR A 140 14.91 11.18 3.79
N LYS A 141 15.21 10.71 2.59
CA LYS A 141 15.84 11.48 1.51
C LYS A 141 15.00 11.31 0.25
N PHE A 142 13.82 11.92 0.28
CA PHE A 142 12.87 11.85 -0.83
C PHE A 142 13.33 12.71 -2.00
N LEU A 143 13.33 12.14 -3.20
CA LEU A 143 13.50 12.82 -4.47
C LEU A 143 12.30 13.72 -4.78
N SER A 144 12.45 14.64 -5.73
CA SER A 144 11.38 15.49 -6.22
C SER A 144 10.84 14.96 -7.57
N PRO A 145 9.54 14.62 -7.69
CA PRO A 145 8.99 13.98 -8.88
C PRO A 145 8.94 14.91 -10.11
N VAL A 146 9.13 16.21 -9.91
CA VAL A 146 9.10 17.21 -10.98
C VAL A 146 10.42 17.33 -11.74
N VAL A 147 11.51 16.78 -11.20
CA VAL A 147 12.86 16.84 -11.76
C VAL A 147 12.99 15.81 -12.88
N PRO A 148 13.35 16.20 -14.12
CA PRO A 148 13.47 15.26 -15.24
C PRO A 148 14.46 14.11 -15.00
N GLY A 149 15.61 14.39 -14.37
CA GLY A 149 16.62 13.39 -14.06
C GLY A 149 16.11 12.28 -13.13
N VAL A 150 15.25 12.62 -12.16
CA VAL A 150 14.59 11.65 -11.26
C VAL A 150 13.69 10.70 -12.05
N LYS A 151 12.90 11.22 -13.01
CA LYS A 151 12.02 10.39 -13.84
C LYS A 151 12.81 9.37 -14.66
N GLU A 152 13.89 9.84 -15.28
CA GLU A 152 14.75 8.99 -16.11
C GLU A 152 15.50 7.94 -15.27
N TYR A 153 16.00 8.34 -14.10
CA TYR A 153 16.62 7.42 -13.16
C TYR A 153 15.66 6.29 -12.74
N ILE A 154 14.43 6.65 -12.33
CA ILE A 154 13.40 5.67 -11.94
C ILE A 154 13.06 4.76 -13.13
N ARG A 155 12.88 5.31 -14.34
CA ARG A 155 12.60 4.51 -15.55
C ARG A 155 13.63 3.41 -15.76
N LYS A 156 14.91 3.77 -15.82
CA LYS A 156 16.02 2.81 -16.02
C LYS A 156 16.10 1.78 -14.90
N LYS A 157 15.89 2.22 -13.66
CA LYS A 157 15.87 1.32 -12.51
C LYS A 157 14.75 0.29 -12.67
N ILE A 158 13.51 0.71 -12.92
CA ILE A 158 12.37 -0.21 -13.09
C ILE A 158 12.61 -1.17 -14.27
N GLU A 159 13.05 -0.67 -15.41
CA GLU A 159 13.35 -1.47 -16.61
C GLU A 159 14.33 -2.61 -16.28
N SER A 160 15.42 -2.33 -15.56
CA SER A 160 16.40 -3.36 -15.18
C SER A 160 15.84 -4.48 -14.28
N TYR A 161 14.82 -4.19 -13.46
CA TYR A 161 14.13 -5.21 -12.66
C TYR A 161 13.10 -5.97 -13.51
N CYS A 162 12.44 -5.30 -14.45
CA CYS A 162 11.53 -5.92 -15.40
C CYS A 162 12.23 -6.88 -16.38
N GLU A 163 13.54 -6.80 -16.55
CA GLU A 163 14.33 -7.77 -17.33
C GLU A 163 14.64 -9.08 -16.57
N VAL A 164 14.33 -9.17 -15.27
CA VAL A 164 14.56 -10.38 -14.49
C VAL A 164 13.54 -11.46 -14.87
N GLU A 165 14.04 -12.58 -15.41
CA GLU A 165 13.25 -13.75 -15.74
C GLU A 165 12.63 -14.38 -14.48
N GLY A 166 11.34 -14.74 -14.56
CA GLY A 166 10.60 -15.35 -13.45
C GLY A 166 10.16 -14.39 -12.35
N LEU A 167 10.49 -13.10 -12.42
CA LEU A 167 9.95 -12.08 -11.52
C LEU A 167 8.50 -11.78 -11.91
N GLU A 168 7.56 -11.89 -10.97
CA GLU A 168 6.12 -11.71 -11.24
C GLU A 168 5.77 -10.26 -11.55
N GLY A 169 6.40 -9.33 -10.86
CA GLY A 169 5.99 -7.94 -10.89
C GLY A 169 6.86 -6.99 -10.09
N ILE A 170 6.45 -5.73 -10.08
CA ILE A 170 7.01 -4.67 -9.25
C ILE A 170 5.93 -4.17 -8.29
N SER A 171 6.24 -4.08 -7.00
CA SER A 171 5.43 -3.37 -6.00
C SER A 171 6.16 -2.10 -5.58
N ILE A 172 5.64 -0.95 -5.99
CA ILE A 172 6.22 0.33 -5.60
C ILE A 172 5.83 0.72 -4.17
N ASP A 173 6.80 1.17 -3.40
CA ASP A 173 6.61 1.76 -2.08
C ASP A 173 7.38 3.08 -2.01
N TYR A 174 7.05 3.88 -0.99
CA TYR A 174 7.53 5.23 -0.81
C TYR A 174 7.36 6.10 -2.06
N ASN A 175 6.43 5.76 -2.96
CA ASN A 175 6.06 6.59 -4.10
C ASN A 175 5.17 7.73 -3.61
N ARG A 176 5.78 8.71 -2.93
CA ARG A 176 5.10 9.78 -2.19
C ARG A 176 6.06 10.91 -1.85
N TYR A 177 5.52 11.99 -1.29
CA TYR A 177 6.33 12.96 -0.56
C TYR A 177 6.51 12.49 0.89
N VAL A 178 7.43 13.14 1.61
CA VAL A 178 7.52 13.01 3.07
C VAL A 178 6.14 13.17 3.69
N ASP A 179 5.88 12.36 4.72
CA ASP A 179 4.72 12.40 5.58
C ASP A 179 4.46 13.84 6.06
N VAL A 180 3.51 14.52 5.41
CA VAL A 180 3.10 15.89 5.73
C VAL A 180 2.44 15.92 7.10
N VAL A 181 1.76 14.82 7.45
CA VAL A 181 1.27 14.53 8.79
C VAL A 181 1.47 13.05 9.09
N LEU A 182 2.09 12.74 10.23
CA LEU A 182 2.21 11.39 10.74
C LEU A 182 0.96 10.96 11.51
N PRO A 183 0.62 9.66 11.50
CA PRO A 183 -0.35 9.09 12.42
C PRO A 183 -0.04 9.43 13.88
N THR A 184 -1.06 9.66 14.69
CA THR A 184 -0.92 10.23 16.05
C THR A 184 -0.14 9.35 17.00
N THR A 185 -0.24 8.02 16.85
CA THR A 185 0.50 7.09 17.72
C THR A 185 2.02 7.10 17.46
N LEU A 186 2.47 7.66 16.33
CA LEU A 186 3.89 7.81 16.02
C LEU A 186 4.51 9.11 16.57
N TRP A 187 3.70 10.07 17.02
CA TRP A 187 4.21 11.34 17.53
C TRP A 187 5.15 11.20 18.72
N PRO A 188 4.88 10.35 19.74
CA PRO A 188 5.80 10.15 20.85
C PRO A 188 7.14 9.55 20.41
N LYS A 189 7.14 8.65 19.43
CA LYS A 189 8.35 8.01 18.90
C LYS A 189 9.33 9.05 18.34
N TYR A 190 8.82 10.09 17.70
CA TYR A 190 9.63 11.16 17.10
C TYR A 190 9.73 12.41 17.99
N ASN A 191 9.11 12.38 19.18
CA ASN A 191 9.03 13.52 20.09
C ASN A 191 8.51 14.80 19.43
N ILE A 192 7.38 14.71 18.72
CA ILE A 192 6.74 15.82 18.03
C ILE A 192 5.26 15.95 18.40
N VAL A 193 4.64 17.08 18.04
CA VAL A 193 3.19 17.24 17.95
C VAL A 193 2.89 17.76 16.55
N GLN A 194 2.06 17.04 15.80
CA GLN A 194 1.78 17.36 14.40
C GLN A 194 0.29 17.49 14.11
N ASP A 195 -0.38 18.33 14.88
CA ASP A 195 -1.82 18.62 14.80
C ASP A 195 -2.26 19.37 13.53
N ARG A 196 -1.31 19.78 12.67
CA ARG A 196 -1.51 20.51 11.42
C ARG A 196 -0.35 20.28 10.46
N GLU A 197 -0.48 20.82 9.24
CA GLU A 197 0.61 20.82 8.25
C GLU A 197 1.66 21.90 8.58
N TYR A 198 2.75 21.49 9.22
CA TYR A 198 3.86 22.39 9.55
C TYR A 198 4.84 22.54 8.38
N PRO A 199 5.46 23.73 8.21
CA PRO A 199 6.35 23.99 7.08
C PRO A 199 7.56 23.05 6.98
N ALA A 200 8.06 22.56 8.11
CA ALA A 200 9.25 21.70 8.18
C ALA A 200 9.03 20.31 7.53
N TRP A 201 7.77 19.84 7.51
CA TRP A 201 7.38 18.54 6.96
C TRP A 201 6.46 18.65 5.73
N ASP A 202 6.08 19.85 5.32
CA ASP A 202 5.28 20.10 4.11
C ASP A 202 6.20 20.21 2.88
N TYR A 203 6.45 19.07 2.22
CA TYR A 203 7.32 18.96 1.03
C TYR A 203 6.57 19.13 -0.30
N GLY A 204 7.35 19.35 -1.37
CA GLY A 204 6.86 19.58 -2.73
C GLY A 204 7.09 20.99 -3.25
N TYR A 205 7.84 21.82 -2.52
CA TYR A 205 8.16 23.21 -2.85
C TYR A 205 9.44 23.36 -3.68
N HIS A 206 9.85 22.30 -4.38
CA HIS A 206 11.00 22.36 -5.28
C HIS A 206 10.80 23.51 -6.30
N PRO A 207 11.81 24.33 -6.64
CA PRO A 207 11.63 25.49 -7.52
C PRO A 207 10.94 25.16 -8.85
N ILE A 208 11.24 23.99 -9.43
CA ILE A 208 10.56 23.49 -10.64
C ILE A 208 9.06 23.27 -10.40
N ALA A 209 8.66 22.72 -9.25
CA ALA A 209 7.27 22.48 -8.90
C ALA A 209 6.50 23.81 -8.76
N ILE A 210 7.11 24.80 -8.10
CA ILE A 210 6.53 26.14 -7.95
C ILE A 210 6.36 26.81 -9.32
N ALA A 211 7.37 26.75 -10.18
CA ALA A 211 7.30 27.33 -11.52
C ALA A 211 6.21 26.66 -12.38
N LYS A 212 6.13 25.32 -12.36
CA LYS A 212 5.09 24.56 -13.06
C LYS A 212 3.68 24.92 -12.56
N PHE A 213 3.49 24.94 -11.24
CA PHE A 213 2.21 25.29 -10.64
C PHE A 213 1.80 26.72 -10.96
N LYS A 214 2.72 27.69 -10.82
CA LYS A 214 2.44 29.10 -11.15
C LYS A 214 2.06 29.27 -12.61
N LYS A 215 2.72 28.56 -13.53
CA LYS A 215 2.36 28.55 -14.95
C LYS A 215 0.96 27.99 -15.19
N GLN A 216 0.58 26.93 -14.47
CA GLN A 216 -0.72 26.27 -14.64
C GLN A 216 -1.90 27.02 -13.99
N TYR A 217 -1.69 27.61 -12.81
CA TYR A 217 -2.77 28.15 -11.98
C TYR A 217 -2.70 29.66 -11.73
N GLY A 218 -1.63 30.34 -12.16
CA GLY A 218 -1.51 31.80 -12.15
C GLY A 218 -1.04 32.43 -10.82
N TYR A 219 -0.69 31.64 -9.81
CA TYR A 219 -0.21 32.15 -8.52
C TYR A 219 0.86 31.26 -7.87
N ASP A 220 1.57 31.81 -6.89
CA ASP A 220 2.56 31.08 -6.08
C ASP A 220 1.87 30.53 -4.81
N PRO A 221 1.90 29.20 -4.55
CA PRO A 221 1.23 28.64 -3.39
C PRO A 221 1.84 29.14 -2.07
N ARG A 222 3.09 29.62 -2.07
CA ARG A 222 3.78 30.17 -0.89
C ARG A 222 3.28 31.56 -0.49
N ALA A 223 2.64 32.28 -1.42
CA ALA A 223 2.11 33.61 -1.15
C ALA A 223 0.80 33.57 -0.35
N GLN A 224 0.21 32.40 -0.16
CA GLN A 224 -1.01 32.24 0.62
C GLN A 224 -0.73 32.25 2.12
N LYS A 225 -1.70 32.77 2.89
CA LYS A 225 -1.64 32.76 4.36
C LYS A 225 -1.59 31.34 4.93
N ASP A 226 -2.30 30.40 4.30
CA ASP A 226 -2.36 29.00 4.73
C ASP A 226 -2.40 28.07 3.51
N PRO A 227 -1.22 27.68 2.97
CA PRO A 227 -1.13 26.78 1.82
C PRO A 227 -1.73 25.39 2.07
N SER A 228 -1.97 24.99 3.32
CA SER A 228 -2.56 23.69 3.65
C SER A 228 -4.02 23.58 3.21
N LYS A 229 -4.71 24.73 3.06
CA LYS A 229 -6.10 24.83 2.58
C LYS A 229 -6.21 24.85 1.06
N ASP A 230 -5.10 24.95 0.34
CA ASP A 230 -5.11 25.00 -1.12
C ASP A 230 -5.27 23.59 -1.71
N LEU A 231 -6.51 23.28 -2.10
CA LEU A 231 -6.84 22.02 -2.75
C LEU A 231 -6.19 21.88 -4.12
N LYS A 232 -5.97 22.98 -4.86
CA LYS A 232 -5.28 22.93 -6.17
C LYS A 232 -3.81 22.59 -5.97
N TRP A 233 -3.16 23.19 -4.98
CA TRP A 233 -1.77 22.89 -4.65
C TRP A 233 -1.60 21.45 -4.13
N ARG A 234 -2.53 20.98 -3.30
CA ARG A 234 -2.54 19.57 -2.85
C ARG A 234 -2.71 18.62 -4.04
N GLN A 235 -3.70 18.85 -4.89
CA GLN A 235 -3.97 17.98 -6.02
C GLN A 235 -2.79 17.97 -7.00
N PHE A 236 -2.22 19.13 -7.32
CA PHE A 236 -1.03 19.22 -8.17
C PHE A 236 0.11 18.31 -7.66
N ARG A 237 0.38 18.30 -6.34
CA ARG A 237 1.39 17.43 -5.75
C ARG A 237 1.02 15.95 -5.85
N CYS A 238 -0.25 15.59 -5.62
CA CYS A 238 -0.73 14.24 -5.86
C CYS A 238 -0.52 13.81 -7.31
N ASP A 239 -0.85 14.69 -8.26
CA ASP A 239 -0.71 14.43 -9.70
C ASP A 239 0.76 14.17 -10.08
N GLN A 240 1.72 14.90 -9.49
CA GLN A 240 3.13 14.62 -9.76
C GLN A 240 3.57 13.22 -9.29
N ILE A 241 3.01 12.72 -8.19
CA ILE A 241 3.28 11.35 -7.71
C ILE A 241 2.56 10.31 -8.56
N THR A 242 1.33 10.60 -8.98
CA THR A 242 0.56 9.76 -9.91
C THR A 242 1.24 9.64 -11.28
N ASP A 243 1.84 10.72 -11.79
CA ASP A 243 2.62 10.68 -13.03
C ASP A 243 3.80 9.71 -12.93
N ILE A 244 4.48 9.66 -11.78
CA ILE A 244 5.56 8.68 -11.54
C ILE A 244 4.97 7.27 -11.49
N ALA A 245 3.90 7.05 -10.71
CA ALA A 245 3.29 5.74 -10.59
C ALA A 245 2.84 5.16 -11.94
N ASN A 246 2.19 5.98 -12.77
CA ASN A 246 1.66 5.55 -14.06
C ASN A 246 2.77 5.40 -15.11
N MET A 247 3.82 6.23 -15.05
CA MET A 247 5.02 6.01 -15.86
C MET A 247 5.67 4.65 -15.52
N ILE A 248 5.74 4.29 -14.24
CA ILE A 248 6.26 2.99 -13.80
C ILE A 248 5.33 1.89 -14.32
N ALA A 249 4.02 2.02 -14.15
CA ALA A 249 3.03 1.06 -14.63
C ALA A 249 3.19 0.77 -16.13
N ASP A 250 3.33 1.81 -16.97
CA ASP A 250 3.52 1.65 -18.40
C ASP A 250 4.75 0.79 -18.73
N ILE A 251 5.86 0.98 -18.02
CA ILE A 251 7.08 0.17 -18.18
C ILE A 251 6.79 -1.27 -17.74
N VAL A 252 6.25 -1.47 -16.54
CA VAL A 252 5.97 -2.81 -15.99
C VAL A 252 5.04 -3.61 -16.91
N HIS A 253 3.96 -2.97 -17.40
CA HIS A 253 3.00 -3.58 -18.32
C HIS A 253 3.61 -3.87 -19.69
N SER A 254 4.51 -3.02 -20.19
CA SER A 254 5.21 -3.29 -21.48
C SER A 254 6.10 -4.53 -21.44
N HIS A 255 6.55 -4.95 -20.24
CA HIS A 255 7.26 -6.20 -20.01
C HIS A 255 6.34 -7.37 -19.64
N GLY A 256 5.01 -7.18 -19.69
CA GLY A 256 4.02 -8.21 -19.35
C GLY A 256 4.04 -8.63 -17.88
N LYS A 257 4.47 -7.74 -16.98
CA LYS A 257 4.56 -8.00 -15.54
C LYS A 257 3.45 -7.33 -14.75
N THR A 258 3.23 -7.82 -13.53
CA THR A 258 2.26 -7.26 -12.58
C THR A 258 2.75 -5.95 -11.97
N MET A 259 1.97 -4.88 -12.10
CA MET A 259 2.17 -3.61 -11.41
C MET A 259 1.40 -3.58 -10.09
N ALA A 260 2.12 -3.44 -8.99
CA ALA A 260 1.57 -3.35 -7.65
C ALA A 260 2.09 -2.12 -6.87
N ALA A 261 1.45 -1.82 -5.74
CA ALA A 261 1.92 -0.78 -4.83
C ALA A 261 1.61 -1.08 -3.36
N SER A 262 2.42 -0.54 -2.45
CA SER A 262 2.23 -0.55 -1.00
C SER A 262 1.93 0.86 -0.46
N PRO A 263 0.73 1.44 -0.71
CA PRO A 263 0.44 2.82 -0.32
C PRO A 263 -0.09 2.95 1.12
N PHE A 264 -0.34 4.20 1.53
CA PHE A 264 -1.09 4.51 2.76
C PHE A 264 -2.54 3.98 2.73
N PRO A 265 -3.21 3.84 3.90
CA PRO A 265 -4.40 3.01 4.08
C PRO A 265 -5.54 3.21 3.08
N THR A 266 -5.85 4.45 2.71
CA THR A 266 -6.92 4.77 1.73
C THR A 266 -6.49 5.86 0.77
N PRO A 267 -7.10 5.98 -0.44
CA PRO A 267 -6.70 7.03 -1.39
C PRO A 267 -6.87 8.42 -0.79
N LYS A 268 -7.99 8.69 -0.09
CA LYS A 268 -8.24 10.01 0.50
C LYS A 268 -7.30 10.29 1.67
N MET A 269 -7.08 9.34 2.55
CA MET A 269 -6.13 9.49 3.66
C MET A 269 -4.72 9.72 3.14
N ALA A 270 -4.28 8.90 2.20
CA ALA A 270 -2.97 8.98 1.59
C ALA A 270 -2.76 10.33 0.87
N SER A 271 -3.78 10.86 0.19
CA SER A 271 -3.70 12.17 -0.46
C SER A 271 -3.46 13.29 0.54
N ARG A 272 -4.04 13.15 1.74
CA ARG A 272 -3.93 14.14 2.81
C ARG A 272 -2.64 14.05 3.60
N MET A 273 -2.16 12.85 3.87
CA MET A 273 -1.02 12.63 4.75
C MET A 273 0.31 12.61 3.98
N VAL A 274 0.33 12.06 2.78
CA VAL A 274 1.57 11.78 2.02
C VAL A 274 1.51 12.17 0.54
N ARG A 275 0.41 12.77 0.09
CA ARG A 275 0.18 13.19 -1.31
C ARG A 275 0.18 12.00 -2.30
N GLN A 276 -0.34 10.85 -1.88
CA GLN A 276 -0.63 9.73 -2.77
C GLN A 276 -2.12 9.75 -3.13
N ASP A 277 -2.43 9.69 -4.43
CA ASP A 277 -3.82 9.51 -4.90
C ASP A 277 -3.91 8.18 -5.65
N TRP A 278 -3.65 7.10 -4.92
CA TRP A 278 -3.37 5.79 -5.50
C TRP A 278 -4.57 5.14 -6.18
N GLY A 279 -5.80 5.61 -5.92
CA GLY A 279 -6.98 5.21 -6.68
C GLY A 279 -6.91 5.58 -8.16
N LYS A 280 -6.03 6.53 -8.53
CA LYS A 280 -5.76 6.95 -9.91
C LYS A 280 -4.53 6.26 -10.54
N TRP A 281 -3.90 5.34 -9.83
CA TRP A 281 -2.72 4.64 -10.34
C TRP A 281 -3.14 3.43 -11.16
N ASN A 282 -2.42 3.16 -12.25
CA ASN A 282 -2.65 2.02 -13.14
C ASN A 282 -2.08 0.73 -12.51
N LEU A 283 -2.74 0.23 -11.48
CA LEU A 283 -2.32 -0.94 -10.71
C LEU A 283 -3.14 -2.18 -11.06
N ASP A 284 -2.49 -3.33 -11.13
CA ASP A 284 -3.14 -4.65 -11.17
C ASP A 284 -3.50 -5.11 -9.76
N VAL A 285 -2.62 -4.85 -8.79
CA VAL A 285 -2.80 -5.23 -7.38
C VAL A 285 -2.40 -4.06 -6.47
N VAL A 286 -3.11 -3.88 -5.35
CA VAL A 286 -2.73 -2.88 -4.35
C VAL A 286 -2.71 -3.50 -2.95
N PHE A 287 -1.70 -3.10 -2.18
CA PHE A 287 -1.45 -3.55 -0.82
C PHE A 287 -1.46 -2.38 0.18
N PRO A 288 -2.60 -1.69 0.39
CA PRO A 288 -2.65 -0.55 1.31
C PRO A 288 -2.25 -1.00 2.72
N MET A 289 -1.33 -0.24 3.34
CA MET A 289 -0.78 -0.52 4.67
C MET A 289 -1.75 -0.07 5.76
N VAL A 290 -2.81 -0.85 5.98
CA VAL A 290 -3.87 -0.58 6.97
C VAL A 290 -3.44 -1.04 8.38
N TYR A 291 -2.32 -0.50 8.84
CA TYR A 291 -1.71 -0.85 10.13
C TYR A 291 -2.44 -0.17 11.29
N SER A 292 -3.53 -0.77 11.77
CA SER A 292 -4.40 -0.20 12.82
C SER A 292 -3.65 0.30 14.06
N ASN A 293 -2.54 -0.34 14.45
CA ASN A 293 -1.67 0.06 15.56
C ASN A 293 -0.98 1.42 15.36
N PHE A 294 -0.83 1.89 14.12
CA PHE A 294 -0.36 3.24 13.84
C PHE A 294 -1.50 4.28 13.87
N TYR A 295 -2.75 3.86 13.86
CA TYR A 295 -3.92 4.73 13.72
C TYR A 295 -4.78 4.72 14.98
N THR A 296 -5.92 4.03 14.96
CA THR A 296 -6.87 4.03 16.08
C THR A 296 -6.63 2.92 17.10
N GLU A 297 -5.74 1.97 16.78
CA GLU A 297 -5.47 0.74 17.53
C GLU A 297 -6.67 -0.22 17.62
N ASP A 298 -7.71 0.01 16.82
CA ASP A 298 -8.98 -0.74 16.84
C ASP A 298 -9.26 -1.41 15.48
N PRO A 299 -9.72 -2.68 15.43
CA PRO A 299 -10.01 -3.39 14.18
C PRO A 299 -11.04 -2.71 13.28
N SER A 300 -11.95 -1.89 13.83
CA SER A 300 -12.93 -1.15 13.00
C SER A 300 -12.28 -0.15 12.04
N PHE A 301 -11.02 0.23 12.28
CA PHE A 301 -10.24 1.00 11.31
C PHE A 301 -9.95 0.21 10.03
N ILE A 302 -9.65 -1.09 10.16
CA ILE A 302 -9.38 -1.97 9.01
C ILE A 302 -10.64 -2.09 8.16
N ARG A 303 -11.79 -2.29 8.82
CA ARG A 303 -13.10 -2.30 8.18
C ARG A 303 -13.35 -1.03 7.38
N ASP A 304 -13.26 0.12 8.03
CA ASP A 304 -13.61 1.40 7.43
C ASP A 304 -12.67 1.75 6.27
N CYS A 305 -11.37 1.48 6.41
CA CYS A 305 -10.40 1.63 5.32
C CYS A 305 -10.71 0.69 4.15
N THR A 306 -11.04 -0.57 4.43
CA THR A 306 -11.30 -1.56 3.38
C THR A 306 -12.55 -1.19 2.59
N LEU A 307 -13.62 -0.74 3.25
CA LEU A 307 -14.83 -0.26 2.58
C LEU A 307 -14.56 0.95 1.67
N GLU A 308 -13.72 1.89 2.11
CA GLU A 308 -13.29 3.00 1.25
C GLU A 308 -12.43 2.50 0.08
N ASN A 309 -11.51 1.59 0.33
CA ASN A 309 -10.61 1.05 -0.70
C ASN A 309 -11.37 0.32 -1.80
N VAL A 310 -12.38 -0.49 -1.45
CA VAL A 310 -13.24 -1.16 -2.44
C VAL A 310 -13.97 -0.15 -3.32
N ARG A 311 -14.42 0.96 -2.72
CA ARG A 311 -15.13 2.04 -3.42
C ARG A 311 -14.22 2.86 -4.34
N ASP A 312 -13.02 3.19 -3.87
CA ASP A 312 -12.17 4.25 -4.47
C ASP A 312 -10.92 3.71 -5.20
N LYS A 313 -10.64 2.40 -5.18
CA LYS A 313 -9.56 1.80 -5.98
C LYS A 313 -9.82 1.91 -7.48
N GLY A 314 -8.77 1.77 -8.28
CA GLY A 314 -8.88 1.61 -9.73
C GLY A 314 -9.77 0.42 -10.12
N ALA A 315 -10.48 0.55 -11.24
CA ALA A 315 -11.42 -0.47 -11.72
C ALA A 315 -10.74 -1.84 -11.92
N ASN A 316 -9.53 -1.84 -12.49
CA ASN A 316 -8.74 -3.04 -12.78
C ASN A 316 -7.87 -3.50 -11.60
N THR A 317 -7.88 -2.78 -10.49
CA THR A 317 -6.98 -3.06 -9.36
C THR A 317 -7.60 -4.08 -8.40
N THR A 318 -6.89 -5.14 -8.09
CA THR A 318 -7.26 -6.09 -7.04
C THR A 318 -6.78 -5.60 -5.68
N LEU A 319 -7.66 -5.58 -4.68
CA LEU A 319 -7.34 -5.09 -3.34
C LEU A 319 -6.91 -6.22 -2.41
N TYR A 320 -5.66 -6.21 -1.95
CA TYR A 320 -5.15 -7.08 -0.88
C TYR A 320 -4.79 -6.24 0.35
N CYS A 321 -5.47 -6.46 1.49
CA CYS A 321 -5.27 -5.58 2.65
C CYS A 321 -3.93 -5.86 3.34
N GLY A 322 -3.13 -4.81 3.54
CA GLY A 322 -1.87 -4.88 4.27
C GLY A 322 -2.06 -4.73 5.78
N LEU A 323 -1.61 -5.72 6.56
CA LEU A 323 -1.75 -5.77 8.01
C LEU A 323 -0.38 -5.90 8.69
N MET A 324 -0.27 -5.35 9.90
CA MET A 324 0.88 -5.63 10.76
C MET A 324 0.70 -7.03 11.34
N ALA A 325 1.71 -7.89 11.22
CA ALA A 325 1.64 -9.23 11.76
C ALA A 325 1.62 -9.19 13.30
N LYS A 326 0.61 -9.80 13.92
CA LYS A 326 0.49 -9.95 15.38
C LYS A 326 0.70 -11.41 15.77
N ASN A 327 1.56 -11.65 16.76
CA ASN A 327 1.84 -13.00 17.28
C ASN A 327 0.81 -13.44 18.35
N ASN A 328 -0.46 -13.16 18.12
CA ASN A 328 -1.57 -13.48 19.02
C ASN A 328 -2.87 -13.61 18.20
N GLU A 329 -3.98 -13.95 18.86
CA GLU A 329 -5.26 -14.21 18.17
C GLU A 329 -5.88 -12.97 17.50
N GLU A 330 -5.46 -11.76 17.86
CA GLU A 330 -6.04 -10.53 17.28
C GLU A 330 -5.80 -10.43 15.77
N ILE A 331 -4.76 -11.08 15.23
CA ILE A 331 -4.52 -11.07 13.78
C ILE A 331 -5.71 -11.62 13.00
N PHE A 332 -6.45 -12.59 13.56
CA PHE A 332 -7.60 -13.19 12.88
C PHE A 332 -8.78 -12.23 12.79
N ALA A 333 -9.01 -11.43 13.83
CA ALA A 333 -10.01 -10.37 13.79
C ALA A 333 -9.65 -9.29 12.75
N ASP A 334 -8.38 -8.91 12.67
CA ASP A 334 -7.89 -7.97 11.66
C ASP A 334 -8.05 -8.52 10.24
N MET A 335 -7.75 -9.80 10.02
CA MET A 335 -7.95 -10.49 8.73
C MET A 335 -9.43 -10.59 8.36
N ASP A 336 -10.30 -10.91 9.32
CA ASP A 336 -11.75 -10.97 9.11
C ASP A 336 -12.32 -9.60 8.73
N GLU A 337 -11.89 -8.51 9.40
CA GLU A 337 -12.32 -7.16 9.05
C GLU A 337 -11.88 -6.75 7.64
N ALA A 338 -10.74 -7.23 7.16
CA ALA A 338 -10.34 -7.00 5.77
C ALA A 338 -11.15 -7.86 4.79
N LEU A 339 -11.17 -9.19 4.97
CA LEU A 339 -11.76 -10.11 4.00
C LEU A 339 -13.29 -9.98 3.90
N ASN A 340 -13.99 -9.77 5.03
CA ASN A 340 -15.45 -9.65 5.04
C ASN A 340 -15.95 -8.31 4.47
N ASN A 341 -15.06 -7.33 4.32
CA ASN A 341 -15.40 -5.98 3.81
C ASN A 341 -14.83 -5.70 2.42
N GLY A 342 -14.34 -6.73 1.72
CA GLY A 342 -14.11 -6.72 0.27
C GLY A 342 -12.67 -6.84 -0.18
N ALA A 343 -11.70 -6.95 0.74
CA ALA A 343 -10.36 -7.36 0.37
C ALA A 343 -10.39 -8.78 -0.23
N GLN A 344 -9.64 -8.99 -1.31
CA GLN A 344 -9.57 -10.28 -2.03
C GLN A 344 -8.40 -11.15 -1.58
N GLY A 345 -7.65 -10.69 -0.57
CA GLY A 345 -6.42 -11.26 -0.06
C GLY A 345 -5.83 -10.39 1.04
N ILE A 346 -4.79 -10.90 1.69
CA ILE A 346 -4.10 -10.25 2.82
C ILE A 346 -2.60 -10.24 2.55
N SER A 347 -1.93 -9.16 2.92
CA SER A 347 -0.49 -9.15 3.10
C SER A 347 -0.12 -8.83 4.55
N ILE A 348 0.89 -9.50 5.10
CA ILE A 348 1.36 -9.25 6.46
C ILE A 348 2.78 -8.68 6.50
N PHE A 349 3.01 -7.69 7.35
CA PHE A 349 4.33 -7.12 7.65
C PHE A 349 4.77 -7.53 9.07
N THR A 350 5.72 -8.45 9.26
CA THR A 350 6.21 -9.45 8.30
C THR A 350 6.04 -10.85 8.89
N ILE A 351 6.21 -11.89 8.08
CA ILE A 351 6.14 -13.30 8.50
C ILE A 351 6.97 -13.62 9.75
N HIS A 352 8.11 -12.95 9.97
CA HIS A 352 8.97 -13.18 11.13
C HIS A 352 8.32 -12.86 12.49
N SER A 353 7.22 -12.10 12.49
CA SER A 353 6.47 -11.85 13.71
C SER A 353 5.68 -13.08 14.19
N LEU A 354 5.32 -14.02 13.30
CA LEU A 354 4.54 -15.21 13.63
C LEU A 354 5.44 -16.33 14.16
N LYS A 355 5.68 -16.30 15.47
CA LYS A 355 6.60 -17.20 16.19
C LYS A 355 5.90 -18.28 16.99
N ASP A 356 4.72 -17.99 17.53
CA ASP A 356 4.01 -18.93 18.40
C ASP A 356 3.47 -20.13 17.57
N PRO A 357 3.82 -21.39 17.91
CA PRO A 357 3.38 -22.56 17.16
C PRO A 357 1.86 -22.68 17.02
N GLN A 358 1.10 -22.34 18.06
CA GLN A 358 -0.36 -22.40 18.03
C GLN A 358 -0.94 -21.33 17.11
N ILE A 359 -0.39 -20.10 17.16
CA ILE A 359 -0.81 -19.03 16.24
C ILE A 359 -0.49 -19.40 14.80
N ARG A 360 0.66 -20.01 14.54
CA ARG A 360 1.08 -20.46 13.20
C ARG A 360 0.18 -21.58 12.66
N GLU A 361 -0.19 -22.55 13.49
CA GLU A 361 -1.13 -23.61 13.12
C GLU A 361 -2.51 -23.03 12.80
N LYS A 362 -3.02 -22.12 13.64
CA LYS A 362 -4.28 -21.41 13.39
C LYS A 362 -4.20 -20.58 12.10
N PHE A 363 -3.08 -19.91 11.84
CA PHE A 363 -2.86 -19.13 10.62
C PHE A 363 -2.90 -20.01 9.38
N LYS A 364 -2.21 -21.16 9.38
CA LYS A 364 -2.27 -22.15 8.30
C LYS A 364 -3.71 -22.62 8.04
N ASN A 365 -4.46 -22.94 9.09
CA ASN A 365 -5.84 -23.39 8.95
C ASN A 365 -6.75 -22.27 8.41
N TYR A 366 -6.53 -21.03 8.87
CA TYR A 366 -7.25 -19.85 8.39
C TYR A 366 -7.00 -19.62 6.90
N THR A 367 -5.74 -19.59 6.44
CA THR A 367 -5.41 -19.34 5.03
C THR A 367 -6.01 -20.42 4.12
N ALA A 368 -5.98 -21.69 4.55
CA ALA A 368 -6.63 -22.78 3.83
C ALA A 368 -8.16 -22.59 3.72
N ALA A 369 -8.83 -22.26 4.82
CA ALA A 369 -10.28 -22.04 4.84
C ALA A 369 -10.69 -20.83 3.97
N ALA A 370 -9.94 -19.74 4.04
CA ALA A 370 -10.19 -18.54 3.25
C ALA A 370 -10.02 -18.80 1.74
N LYS A 371 -8.99 -19.56 1.33
CA LYS A 371 -8.81 -19.99 -0.07
C LYS A 371 -9.95 -20.89 -0.54
N ALA A 372 -10.40 -21.83 0.29
CA ALA A 372 -11.53 -22.68 -0.03
C ALA A 372 -12.82 -21.86 -0.23
N LYS A 373 -13.08 -20.88 0.63
CA LYS A 373 -14.20 -19.94 0.50
C LYS A 373 -14.12 -19.12 -0.80
N LYS A 374 -12.94 -18.63 -1.17
CA LYS A 374 -12.74 -17.90 -2.44
C LYS A 374 -12.97 -18.80 -3.66
N ALA A 375 -12.50 -20.05 -3.62
CA ALA A 375 -12.69 -21.03 -4.69
C ALA A 375 -14.17 -21.41 -4.88
N GLN A 376 -14.92 -21.60 -3.79
CA GLN A 376 -16.36 -21.87 -3.82
C GLN A 376 -17.19 -20.73 -4.42
N ASN A 377 -16.66 -19.49 -4.40
CA ASN A 377 -17.32 -18.29 -4.89
C ASN A 377 -16.71 -17.81 -6.22
N ASN A 378 -16.41 -18.74 -7.13
CA ASN A 378 -15.88 -18.44 -8.47
C ASN A 378 -14.61 -17.57 -8.46
N GLY A 379 -13.74 -17.76 -7.47
CA GLY A 379 -12.47 -17.04 -7.35
C GLY A 379 -12.56 -15.65 -6.73
N THR A 380 -13.71 -15.25 -6.20
CA THR A 380 -13.93 -13.93 -5.57
C THR A 380 -14.45 -14.09 -4.16
N LEU A 381 -14.02 -13.25 -3.22
CA LEU A 381 -14.64 -13.16 -1.90
C LEU A 381 -15.83 -12.20 -1.95
N THR A 382 -16.99 -12.70 -1.53
CA THR A 382 -18.20 -11.88 -1.35
C THR A 382 -18.05 -11.00 -0.11
N HIS A 383 -18.53 -9.77 -0.19
CA HIS A 383 -18.56 -8.83 0.93
C HIS A 383 -19.95 -8.24 1.13
N SER A 384 -20.20 -7.71 2.32
CA SER A 384 -21.48 -7.09 2.67
C SER A 384 -21.63 -5.72 1.99
N ALA A 385 -22.44 -5.65 0.93
CA ALA A 385 -22.63 -4.45 0.12
C ALA A 385 -23.32 -3.24 0.82
N HIS A 386 -23.73 -3.38 2.08
CA HIS A 386 -24.56 -2.39 2.78
C HIS A 386 -23.95 -1.80 4.06
N VAL A 387 -22.68 -2.06 4.36
CA VAL A 387 -22.02 -1.50 5.54
C VAL A 387 -21.60 -0.06 5.26
N LYS A 388 -22.16 0.89 6.02
CA LYS A 388 -21.73 2.31 5.99
C LYS A 388 -20.60 2.52 6.98
N ILE A 389 -19.62 3.34 6.59
CA ILE A 389 -18.55 3.80 7.48
C ILE A 389 -19.19 4.65 8.60
N GLU A 390 -19.00 4.24 9.86
CA GLU A 390 -19.46 4.98 11.04
C GLU A 390 -18.38 5.95 11.49
N ASN A 391 -18.57 7.24 11.18
CA ASN A 391 -17.61 8.30 11.47
C ASN A 391 -17.82 8.99 12.81
N ASN A 392 -18.91 8.72 13.52
CA ASN A 392 -19.08 9.26 14.86
C ASN A 392 -18.18 8.48 15.84
N PRO A 393 -17.14 9.12 16.43
CA PRO A 393 -16.22 8.42 17.33
C PRO A 393 -16.93 7.85 18.56
N PHE A 394 -17.99 8.51 19.05
CA PHE A 394 -18.74 8.10 20.23
C PHE A 394 -19.57 6.84 20.02
N LYS A 395 -19.72 6.37 18.77
CA LYS A 395 -20.36 5.10 18.44
C LYS A 395 -19.35 3.96 18.20
N LYS A 396 -18.05 4.25 18.27
CA LYS A 396 -16.99 3.25 18.14
C LYS A 396 -16.56 2.79 19.53
N GLU A 397 -17.28 1.81 20.07
CA GLU A 397 -17.12 1.34 21.44
C GLU A 397 -15.68 0.92 21.78
N GLY A 398 -15.00 0.20 20.87
CA GLY A 398 -13.61 -0.22 21.08
C GLY A 398 -12.64 0.95 21.21
N ILE A 399 -12.77 1.99 20.36
CA ILE A 399 -11.98 3.21 20.46
C ILE A 399 -12.31 4.00 21.74
N MET A 400 -13.59 4.13 22.09
CA MET A 400 -13.98 4.81 23.32
C MET A 400 -13.47 4.07 24.56
N LYS A 401 -13.39 2.73 24.53
CA LYS A 401 -12.77 1.92 25.58
C LYS A 401 -11.28 2.22 25.71
N LEU A 402 -10.54 2.31 24.60
CA LEU A 402 -9.12 2.68 24.59
C LEU A 402 -8.89 4.09 25.16
N ILE A 403 -9.73 5.06 24.79
CA ILE A 403 -9.70 6.43 25.34
C ILE A 403 -9.95 6.41 26.86
N ASN A 404 -10.96 5.68 27.33
CA ASN A 404 -11.24 5.55 28.75
C ASN A 404 -10.07 4.90 29.50
N GLN A 405 -9.45 3.85 28.93
CA GLN A 405 -8.26 3.22 29.50
C GLN A 405 -7.08 4.21 29.58
N LYS A 406 -6.87 5.04 28.55
CA LYS A 406 -5.83 6.06 28.54
C LYS A 406 -6.07 7.14 29.60
N ILE A 407 -7.30 7.63 29.74
CA ILE A 407 -7.66 8.59 30.80
C ILE A 407 -7.44 7.96 32.17
N GLN A 408 -7.90 6.73 32.38
CA GLN A 408 -7.70 6.00 33.64
C GLN A 408 -6.21 5.86 33.98
N TYR A 409 -5.38 5.56 32.98
CA TYR A 409 -3.93 5.48 33.14
C TYR A 409 -3.34 6.82 33.57
N LEU A 410 -3.71 7.93 32.92
CA LEU A 410 -3.24 9.28 33.29
C LEU A 410 -3.67 9.69 34.70
N VAL A 411 -4.89 9.34 35.12
CA VAL A 411 -5.34 9.57 36.50
C VAL A 411 -4.50 8.76 37.49
N ARG A 412 -4.24 7.48 37.17
CA ARG A 412 -3.46 6.58 38.04
C ARG A 412 -1.96 6.87 38.08
N SER A 413 -1.39 7.44 37.03
CA SER A 413 0.02 7.85 37.05
C SER A 413 0.30 8.95 38.07
N GLU A 414 -0.71 9.73 38.44
CA GLU A 414 -0.60 10.74 39.51
C GLU A 414 -1.14 10.25 40.86
N ASN A 415 -2.15 9.36 40.85
CA ASN A 415 -2.67 8.71 42.06
C ASN A 415 -2.89 7.20 41.81
N PRO A 416 -1.93 6.34 42.18
CA PRO A 416 -2.02 4.90 41.93
C PRO A 416 -3.25 4.22 42.56
N ALA A 417 -3.80 4.78 43.64
CA ALA A 417 -4.99 4.27 44.34
C ALA A 417 -6.31 4.83 43.75
N ALA A 418 -6.26 5.56 42.63
CA ALA A 418 -7.45 6.16 42.04
C ALA A 418 -8.50 5.10 41.64
N SER A 419 -9.73 5.35 42.08
CA SER A 419 -10.91 4.60 41.69
C SER A 419 -11.15 4.67 40.17
N PRO A 420 -12.03 3.79 39.63
CA PRO A 420 -12.44 3.87 38.23
C PRO A 420 -12.97 5.27 37.88
N ILE A 421 -12.57 5.78 36.72
CA ILE A 421 -13.00 7.09 36.20
C ILE A 421 -14.51 7.12 35.94
N ALA A 422 -15.13 8.28 36.14
CA ALA A 422 -16.52 8.56 35.77
C ALA A 422 -16.57 9.81 34.91
N LEU A 423 -16.64 9.64 33.58
CA LEU A 423 -16.50 10.76 32.65
C LEU A 423 -17.81 11.53 32.45
N SER A 424 -17.70 12.86 32.43
CA SER A 424 -18.78 13.75 32.03
C SER A 424 -19.10 13.64 30.53
N LYS A 425 -20.14 14.35 30.08
CA LYS A 425 -20.43 14.46 28.64
C LYS A 425 -19.29 15.21 27.95
N TYR A 426 -18.83 14.64 26.84
CA TYR A 426 -17.85 15.27 25.96
C TYR A 426 -18.43 16.57 25.37
N LYS A 427 -17.78 17.70 25.67
CA LYS A 427 -18.14 19.01 25.14
C LYS A 427 -17.16 19.40 24.05
N LYS A 428 -17.61 19.56 22.81
CA LYS A 428 -16.75 20.07 21.73
C LYS A 428 -16.31 21.49 22.08
N ILE A 429 -15.00 21.74 22.04
CA ILE A 429 -14.41 23.04 22.38
C ILE A 429 -13.66 23.67 21.23
N ASP A 430 -13.19 22.88 20.26
CA ASP A 430 -12.42 23.37 19.12
C ASP A 430 -12.50 22.40 17.92
N ALA A 431 -12.18 22.90 16.74
CA ALA A 431 -11.98 22.11 15.53
C ALA A 431 -11.04 22.84 14.56
N TYR A 432 -10.10 22.10 14.00
CA TYR A 432 -9.18 22.61 12.98
C TYR A 432 -9.06 21.60 11.85
N ASP A 433 -9.42 22.02 10.63
CA ASP A 433 -9.33 21.19 9.42
C ASP A 433 -10.02 19.81 9.59
N VAL A 434 -9.25 18.72 9.70
CA VAL A 434 -9.78 17.36 9.91
C VAL A 434 -9.79 16.91 11.38
N THR A 435 -9.61 17.82 12.33
CA THR A 435 -9.53 17.52 13.76
C THR A 435 -10.73 18.07 14.54
N GLN A 436 -11.14 17.34 15.58
CA GLN A 436 -12.20 17.77 16.50
C GLN A 436 -11.74 17.56 17.94
N LYS A 437 -11.77 18.61 18.75
CA LYS A 437 -11.30 18.58 20.14
C LYS A 437 -12.46 18.73 21.12
N TYR A 438 -12.48 17.87 22.12
CA TYR A 438 -13.51 17.79 23.14
C TYR A 438 -12.88 17.94 24.52
N LEU A 439 -13.60 18.60 25.42
CA LEU A 439 -13.32 18.64 26.85
C LEU A 439 -14.18 17.58 27.54
N VAL A 440 -13.56 16.80 28.42
CA VAL A 440 -14.22 15.85 29.31
C VAL A 440 -13.64 15.96 30.70
N THR A 441 -14.45 15.73 31.73
CA THR A 441 -14.04 15.78 33.13
C THR A 441 -14.24 14.42 33.76
N ASP A 442 -13.22 13.90 34.43
CA ASP A 442 -13.40 12.79 35.36
C ASP A 442 -14.04 13.31 36.65
N GLN A 443 -15.28 12.93 36.90
CA GLN A 443 -16.07 13.38 38.03
C GLN A 443 -15.53 12.87 39.37
N VAL A 444 -14.69 11.83 39.37
CA VAL A 444 -14.05 11.28 40.57
C VAL A 444 -12.82 12.10 40.95
N SER A 445 -11.81 12.14 40.07
CA SER A 445 -10.58 12.90 40.34
C SER A 445 -10.70 14.41 40.15
N LYS A 446 -11.83 14.89 39.60
CA LYS A 446 -12.08 16.29 39.20
C LYS A 446 -11.14 16.83 38.13
N LYS A 447 -10.39 15.96 37.44
CA LYS A 447 -9.46 16.35 36.38
C LYS A 447 -10.16 16.53 35.05
N ASN A 448 -9.66 17.48 34.28
CA ASN A 448 -10.08 17.71 32.92
C ASN A 448 -9.12 17.06 31.92
N PHE A 449 -9.66 16.60 30.80
CA PHE A 449 -8.91 16.04 29.69
C PHE A 449 -9.40 16.63 28.38
N TYR A 450 -8.46 16.89 27.47
CA TYR A 450 -8.75 17.12 26.07
C TYR A 450 -8.70 15.80 25.33
N VAL A 451 -9.78 15.45 24.64
CA VAL A 451 -9.84 14.32 23.72
C VAL A 451 -9.95 14.85 22.30
N THR A 452 -8.95 14.58 21.48
CA THR A 452 -8.88 15.05 20.09
C THR A 452 -9.04 13.87 19.16
N PHE A 453 -9.94 13.99 18.19
CA PHE A 453 -10.17 13.00 17.13
C PHE A 453 -9.65 13.53 15.80
N PHE A 454 -9.04 12.65 15.01
CA PHE A 454 -8.42 12.96 13.72
C PHE A 454 -9.12 12.19 12.61
N PHE A 455 -9.53 12.89 11.55
CA PHE A 455 -10.32 12.34 10.45
C PHE A 455 -9.59 12.44 9.09
N TYR A 456 -8.36 11.94 9.00
CA TYR A 456 -7.62 11.98 7.74
C TYR A 456 -8.37 11.16 6.68
N GLY A 457 -8.67 11.77 5.53
CA GLY A 457 -9.47 11.15 4.48
C GLY A 457 -10.98 11.09 4.78
N GLY A 458 -11.45 11.66 5.89
CA GLY A 458 -12.86 11.62 6.28
C GLY A 458 -13.28 10.33 7.02
N ILE A 459 -12.32 9.51 7.44
CA ILE A 459 -12.52 8.37 8.34
C ILE A 459 -11.81 8.62 9.67
N LEU A 460 -12.34 8.11 10.78
CA LEU A 460 -11.64 8.25 12.06
C LEU A 460 -10.32 7.48 12.02
N SER A 461 -9.22 8.21 11.98
CA SER A 461 -7.88 7.69 11.72
C SER A 461 -6.93 7.83 12.91
N GLY A 462 -7.37 8.47 13.98
CA GLY A 462 -6.55 8.62 15.16
C GLY A 462 -7.27 9.38 16.25
N TRP A 463 -6.72 9.31 17.45
CA TRP A 463 -7.18 10.04 18.60
C TRP A 463 -6.00 10.35 19.54
N ASN A 464 -6.18 11.34 20.40
CA ASN A 464 -5.22 11.66 21.46
C ASN A 464 -5.96 12.12 22.73
N VAL A 465 -5.35 11.88 23.88
CA VAL A 465 -5.82 12.34 25.19
C VAL A 465 -4.70 13.12 25.87
N ASP A 466 -4.96 14.41 26.12
CA ASP A 466 -4.04 15.30 26.84
C ASP A 466 -4.69 15.76 28.14
N PRO A 467 -3.94 15.90 29.26
CA PRO A 467 -4.41 16.64 30.42
C PRO A 467 -4.84 18.06 30.02
N ALA A 468 -6.01 18.49 30.50
CA ALA A 468 -6.47 19.85 30.32
C ALA A 468 -6.33 20.63 31.64
N PRO A 469 -6.04 21.93 31.59
CA PRO A 469 -6.06 22.77 32.79
C PRO A 469 -7.40 22.63 33.52
N ASN A 470 -7.35 22.59 34.84
CA ASN A 470 -8.55 22.82 35.63
C ASN A 470 -9.03 24.24 35.33
N ALA A 471 -10.35 24.43 35.18
CA ALA A 471 -10.88 25.77 35.07
C ALA A 471 -10.45 26.54 36.33
N ALA A 472 -9.75 27.66 36.12
CA ALA A 472 -9.26 28.53 37.19
C ALA A 472 -10.42 29.13 37.98
#